data_AF-A0A8S9XZ71-F1
#
_entry.id   AF-A0A8S9XZ71-F1
#
_cell.length_a   1.000
_cell.length_b   1.000
_cell.length_c   1.000
_cell.angle_alpha   90.00
_cell.angle_beta   90.00
_cell.angle_gamma   90.00
#
_symmetry.space_group_name_H-M   'P 1'
#
loop_
_entity.id
_entity.type
_entity.pdbx_description
1 polymer ?
#
loop_
_entity_poly.entity_id
_entity_poly.type
_entity_poly.pdbx_seq_one_letter_code
_entity_poly.pdbx_strand_id
1 'polypeptide(L)'
;MAGWGAPVSAGFHSRRNHCLSRNEVGEKLHGGPSVLEGAGRREGACARSGDAAGGAPGGGGGNSVTAGAAIGGEPVDRERFMEEEECSWPVLDPRKADQTIDAKDPNQIVKIMLLADTHLLGPKHGHWFDKLRREWQMYRTFQTAMILQRPDVVFILGDLFDEGQWCSPEEFNAYIDRFHSIFHVPAGTKLFVAVGNHDIGFHYKITPYLQKRFTDAFDAPPVRLITLAGSHFVLLNSMAMEGDGCFLCRPAEVLLSKISRRLKCTKNPSQCAKSMSLSQYSRPILLQHFPLYRESDEVCNEPDEAPEDEKSQKFRERMECISRESTFSLLDMLQPRVSFGGHTHHGCHRYHTLTNTHEFTLPSFSWRNKNNPSYSLAVFTPNNYEVSKCYMPQESTVCFLYFSGILMILIYAAFSYKFLCRRQRLFKEKESEKQP
;
A
#
# COMPACT_ATOMS: atom_id res chain seq x y z
N MET A 1 -7.16 57.55 12.82
CA MET A 1 -5.84 58.19 12.77
C MET A 1 -4.85 57.15 13.29
N ALA A 2 -4.20 56.35 12.43
CA ALA A 2 -2.98 56.67 11.66
C ALA A 2 -1.81 57.05 12.59
N GLY A 3 -0.60 56.47 12.57
CA GLY A 3 0.06 55.45 11.74
C GLY A 3 1.40 55.08 12.43
N TRP A 4 1.89 53.85 12.26
CA TRP A 4 3.04 53.43 11.40
C TRP A 4 4.44 53.74 11.93
N GLY A 5 5.26 52.68 12.03
CA GLY A 5 6.72 52.72 12.19
C GLY A 5 7.37 51.36 12.51
N ALA A 6 7.73 50.58 11.49
CA ALA A 6 8.76 49.51 11.54
C ALA A 6 10.18 50.18 11.51
N PRO A 7 11.36 49.52 11.68
CA PRO A 7 11.78 48.17 11.22
C PRO A 7 12.57 47.37 12.31
N VAL A 8 13.06 46.12 12.17
CA VAL A 8 14.22 45.66 11.37
C VAL A 8 14.27 44.12 11.36
N SER A 9 14.67 43.59 10.20
CA SER A 9 14.93 42.20 9.82
C SER A 9 16.06 41.53 10.60
N ALA A 10 15.85 40.30 11.08
CA ALA A 10 16.91 39.38 11.49
C ALA A 10 16.93 38.19 10.51
N GLY A 11 17.95 38.17 9.65
CA GLY A 11 18.19 37.07 8.72
C GLY A 11 18.67 35.82 9.44
N PHE A 12 17.96 34.70 9.25
CA PHE A 12 18.45 33.39 9.66
C PHE A 12 19.29 32.79 8.54
N HIS A 13 20.59 32.64 8.82
CA HIS A 13 21.53 31.85 8.03
C HIS A 13 21.14 30.36 8.10
N SER A 14 20.82 29.78 6.94
CA SER A 14 20.76 28.33 6.77
C SER A 14 22.18 27.76 6.77
N ARG A 15 22.60 27.21 7.91
CA ARG A 15 23.80 26.37 7.99
C ARG A 15 23.46 25.00 7.42
N ARG A 16 23.96 24.70 6.22
CA ARG A 16 24.03 23.34 5.67
C ARG A 16 24.98 22.52 6.56
N ASN A 17 24.43 21.55 7.29
CA ASN A 17 25.25 20.52 7.94
C ASN A 17 25.59 19.45 6.89
N HIS A 18 26.85 19.43 6.48
CA HIS A 18 27.45 18.28 5.81
C HIS A 18 27.61 17.15 6.84
N CYS A 19 26.77 16.12 6.74
CA CYS A 19 27.07 14.82 7.33
C CYS A 19 27.77 13.95 6.28
N LEU A 20 29.07 13.78 6.46
CA LEU A 20 29.88 12.74 5.82
C LEU A 20 29.48 11.39 6.41
N SER A 21 28.85 10.51 5.64
CA SER A 21 28.86 9.07 5.94
C SER A 21 29.99 8.40 5.16
N ARG A 22 30.79 7.64 5.89
CA ARG A 22 31.90 6.82 5.38
C ARG A 22 31.35 5.57 4.71
N ASN A 23 31.84 5.32 3.49
CA ASN A 23 32.09 4.04 2.81
C ASN A 23 31.12 2.87 3.06
N GLU A 24 30.18 2.69 2.13
CA GLU A 24 29.84 1.35 1.63
C GLU A 24 30.13 1.31 0.13
N VAL A 25 30.78 0.22 -0.30
CA VAL A 25 31.33 0.03 -1.64
C VAL A 25 30.18 -0.21 -2.63
N GLY A 26 29.77 0.85 -3.32
CA GLY A 26 28.95 0.79 -4.52
C GLY A 26 29.85 0.90 -5.76
N GLU A 27 30.11 -0.21 -6.45
CA GLU A 27 30.74 -0.19 -7.77
C GLU A 27 29.81 0.50 -8.78
N LYS A 28 30.16 1.75 -9.14
CA LYS A 28 29.63 2.44 -10.32
C LYS A 28 30.43 1.98 -11.54
N LEU A 29 29.79 1.24 -12.45
CA LEU A 29 30.34 1.01 -13.79
C LEU A 29 29.89 2.15 -14.73
N HIS A 30 30.86 2.97 -15.14
CA HIS A 30 30.73 3.92 -16.24
C HIS A 30 31.08 3.24 -17.57
N GLY A 31 30.31 3.55 -18.62
CA GLY A 31 30.66 3.23 -20.00
C GLY A 31 29.78 4.02 -20.97
N GLY A 32 30.39 5.00 -21.65
CA GLY A 32 29.79 5.81 -22.72
C GLY A 32 29.70 5.07 -24.07
N PRO A 33 29.24 5.75 -25.13
CA PRO A 33 28.51 5.13 -26.24
C PRO A 33 29.40 4.78 -27.44
N SER A 34 28.99 3.77 -28.21
CA SER A 34 29.45 3.54 -29.57
C SER A 34 28.26 3.38 -30.52
N VAL A 35 28.13 4.36 -31.39
CA VAL A 35 27.31 4.40 -32.61
C VAL A 35 27.81 3.35 -33.60
N LEU A 36 26.91 2.67 -34.31
CA LEU A 36 27.12 2.20 -35.69
C LEU A 36 25.77 1.90 -36.36
N GLU A 37 25.52 2.60 -37.46
CA GLU A 37 24.44 2.38 -38.43
C GLU A 37 24.59 1.05 -39.18
N GLY A 38 23.49 0.51 -39.67
CA GLY A 38 23.50 -0.63 -40.60
C GLY A 38 22.10 -1.03 -41.06
N ALA A 39 21.66 -0.45 -42.17
CA ALA A 39 20.40 -0.75 -42.85
C ALA A 39 20.33 -2.18 -43.40
N GLY A 40 19.11 -2.75 -43.47
CA GLY A 40 18.86 -4.05 -44.12
C GLY A 40 17.38 -4.39 -44.26
N ARG A 41 16.72 -3.82 -45.28
CA ARG A 41 15.43 -4.28 -45.83
C ARG A 41 15.54 -5.72 -46.33
N ARG A 42 14.55 -6.58 -46.05
CA ARG A 42 14.06 -7.61 -46.98
C ARG A 42 12.58 -7.90 -46.76
N GLU A 43 11.81 -7.72 -47.83
CA GLU A 43 10.46 -8.21 -48.06
C GLU A 43 10.48 -9.72 -48.32
N GLY A 44 9.35 -10.39 -48.05
CA GLY A 44 9.13 -11.79 -48.41
C GLY A 44 7.71 -12.22 -48.07
N ALA A 45 6.79 -12.05 -49.03
CA ALA A 45 5.44 -12.58 -49.03
C ALA A 45 5.39 -13.98 -49.66
N CYS A 46 4.47 -14.83 -49.17
CA CYS A 46 3.72 -15.92 -49.84
C CYS A 46 3.16 -16.83 -48.74
N ALA A 47 2.05 -17.56 -48.85
CA ALA A 47 0.85 -17.55 -49.67
C ALA A 47 -0.09 -18.61 -49.04
N ARG A 48 -1.39 -18.53 -49.34
CA ARG A 48 -2.48 -19.39 -48.86
C ARG A 48 -2.52 -20.78 -49.51
N SER A 49 -3.10 -21.73 -48.79
CA SER A 49 -4.06 -22.78 -49.25
C SER A 49 -4.46 -23.60 -48.01
N GLY A 50 -5.70 -23.97 -47.69
CA GLY A 50 -6.97 -24.03 -48.42
C GLY A 50 -7.68 -25.33 -47.98
N ASP A 51 -8.93 -25.19 -47.51
CA ASP A 51 -10.08 -26.13 -47.61
C ASP A 51 -9.99 -27.54 -46.96
N ALA A 52 -11.05 -28.18 -46.45
CA ALA A 52 -12.45 -27.81 -46.22
C ALA A 52 -13.18 -28.92 -45.42
N ALA A 53 -14.32 -28.50 -44.85
CA ALA A 53 -15.62 -29.17 -44.76
C ALA A 53 -15.86 -30.37 -43.82
N GLY A 54 -16.92 -30.21 -43.01
CA GLY A 54 -18.09 -31.07 -43.13
C GLY A 54 -18.80 -31.49 -41.82
N GLY A 55 -20.06 -31.06 -41.66
CA GLY A 55 -21.11 -31.94 -41.10
C GLY A 55 -21.74 -31.56 -39.75
N ALA A 56 -22.83 -30.80 -39.80
CA ALA A 56 -24.00 -30.95 -38.91
C ALA A 56 -24.95 -32.01 -39.56
N PRO A 57 -26.07 -32.52 -38.96
CA PRO A 57 -26.91 -31.88 -37.93
C PRO A 57 -27.62 -32.79 -36.88
N GLY A 58 -28.31 -32.15 -35.92
CA GLY A 58 -29.71 -32.49 -35.59
C GLY A 58 -30.05 -33.26 -34.30
N GLY A 59 -30.81 -32.61 -33.40
CA GLY A 59 -32.09 -33.17 -32.91
C GLY A 59 -32.18 -33.83 -31.52
N GLY A 60 -32.77 -33.10 -30.56
CA GLY A 60 -33.93 -33.50 -29.74
C GLY A 60 -33.83 -34.65 -28.72
N GLY A 61 -34.19 -34.36 -27.45
CA GLY A 61 -34.61 -35.37 -26.49
C GLY A 61 -34.49 -34.92 -25.04
N GLY A 62 -35.62 -34.56 -24.42
CA GLY A 62 -35.73 -34.37 -22.98
C GLY A 62 -35.80 -35.69 -22.21
N ASN A 63 -35.42 -35.67 -20.94
CA ASN A 63 -36.12 -36.38 -19.88
C ASN A 63 -35.66 -35.90 -18.49
N SER A 64 -36.65 -35.61 -17.65
CA SER A 64 -36.51 -35.46 -16.21
C SER A 64 -36.29 -36.81 -15.55
N VAL A 65 -35.41 -36.87 -14.55
CA VAL A 65 -35.51 -37.86 -13.47
C VAL A 65 -35.19 -37.17 -12.16
N THR A 66 -36.19 -37.16 -11.29
CA THR A 66 -36.10 -36.86 -9.86
C THR A 66 -35.48 -38.03 -9.11
N ALA A 67 -34.57 -37.74 -8.18
CA ALA A 67 -34.26 -38.64 -7.06
C ALA A 67 -33.79 -37.79 -5.88
N GLY A 68 -34.60 -37.76 -4.82
CA GLY A 68 -34.22 -37.22 -3.53
C GLY A 68 -33.48 -38.28 -2.71
N ALA A 69 -32.50 -37.83 -1.94
CA ALA A 69 -32.06 -38.50 -0.72
C ALA A 69 -31.61 -37.42 0.26
N ALA A 70 -32.31 -37.34 1.39
CA ALA A 70 -31.92 -36.56 2.55
C ALA A 70 -30.84 -37.32 3.35
N ILE A 71 -30.08 -36.56 4.14
CA ILE A 71 -29.69 -36.77 5.55
C ILE A 71 -28.24 -36.29 5.75
N GLY A 72 -28.04 -35.42 6.73
CA GLY A 72 -26.73 -35.18 7.35
C GLY A 72 -26.36 -33.71 7.48
N GLY A 73 -27.06 -32.99 8.36
CA GLY A 73 -26.58 -31.69 8.83
C GLY A 73 -25.45 -31.91 9.83
N GLU A 74 -24.30 -31.30 9.55
CA GLU A 74 -23.35 -30.90 10.60
C GLU A 74 -23.67 -29.45 10.98
N PRO A 75 -23.80 -29.11 12.27
CA PRO A 75 -23.94 -27.73 12.68
C PRO A 75 -22.60 -27.05 12.45
N VAL A 76 -22.56 -26.14 11.47
CA VAL A 76 -21.51 -25.12 11.41
C VAL A 76 -21.66 -24.30 12.69
N ASP A 77 -20.74 -24.52 13.63
CA ASP A 77 -20.60 -23.73 14.86
C ASP A 77 -20.58 -22.25 14.49
N ARG A 78 -21.75 -21.63 14.58
CA ARG A 78 -22.03 -20.22 14.33
C ARG A 78 -21.77 -19.39 15.58
N GLU A 79 -20.79 -19.81 16.37
CA GLU A 79 -20.35 -19.18 17.60
C GLU A 79 -18.81 -19.22 17.69
N ARG A 80 -18.11 -18.83 16.62
CA ARG A 80 -16.81 -18.21 16.82
C ARG A 80 -17.05 -16.72 16.99
N PHE A 81 -17.08 -16.34 18.26
CA PHE A 81 -17.03 -14.98 18.76
C PHE A 81 -16.25 -14.06 17.82
N MET A 82 -16.85 -12.91 17.51
CA MET A 82 -16.10 -11.71 17.17
C MET A 82 -15.15 -11.41 18.33
N GLU A 83 -14.00 -12.06 18.38
CA GLU A 83 -12.82 -11.42 18.93
C GLU A 83 -12.61 -10.21 18.01
N GLU A 84 -12.99 -9.03 18.48
CA GLU A 84 -12.33 -7.81 18.03
C GLU A 84 -10.83 -8.08 18.18
N GLU A 85 -10.16 -8.49 17.10
CA GLU A 85 -8.72 -8.68 17.13
C GLU A 85 -8.11 -7.33 17.54
N GLU A 86 -7.67 -7.25 18.79
CA GLU A 86 -6.88 -6.13 19.26
C GLU A 86 -5.69 -5.99 18.31
N CYS A 87 -5.51 -4.78 17.75
CA CYS A 87 -4.40 -4.46 16.86
C CYS A 87 -3.07 -4.77 17.56
N SER A 88 -2.53 -5.95 17.26
CA SER A 88 -1.38 -6.55 17.94
C SER A 88 -0.53 -7.31 16.93
N TRP A 89 0.73 -7.51 17.29
CA TRP A 89 1.67 -8.26 16.46
C TRP A 89 1.21 -9.72 16.33
N PRO A 90 1.07 -10.25 15.09
CA PRO A 90 0.65 -11.62 14.91
C PRO A 90 1.72 -12.59 15.41
N VAL A 91 1.28 -13.77 15.87
CA VAL A 91 2.16 -14.85 16.33
C VAL A 91 2.39 -15.83 15.19
N LEU A 92 3.66 -16.13 14.90
CA LEU A 92 4.03 -17.09 13.86
C LEU A 92 3.44 -18.46 14.15
N ASP A 93 2.71 -19.04 13.19
CA ASP A 93 2.27 -20.44 13.25
C ASP A 93 3.40 -21.36 12.75
N PRO A 94 4.01 -22.20 13.61
CA PRO A 94 5.09 -23.09 13.20
C PRO A 94 4.70 -24.07 12.08
N ARG A 95 3.41 -24.35 11.91
CA ARG A 95 2.90 -25.24 10.85
C ARG A 95 2.96 -24.62 9.46
N LYS A 96 3.03 -23.29 9.37
CA LYS A 96 3.16 -22.54 8.10
C LYS A 96 4.63 -22.35 7.67
N ALA A 97 5.59 -22.75 8.50
CA ALA A 97 7.01 -22.60 8.18
C ALA A 97 7.42 -23.48 6.99
N ASP A 98 8.17 -22.90 6.06
CA ASP A 98 8.76 -23.62 4.94
C ASP A 98 9.93 -24.50 5.43
N GLN A 99 9.65 -25.79 5.60
CA GLN A 99 10.63 -26.77 6.10
C GLN A 99 11.80 -27.00 5.13
N THR A 100 11.71 -26.53 3.88
CA THR A 100 12.82 -26.65 2.91
C THR A 100 13.89 -25.57 3.10
N ILE A 101 13.62 -24.57 3.96
CA ILE A 101 14.51 -23.44 4.23
C ILE A 101 15.01 -23.54 5.66
N ASP A 102 16.30 -23.86 5.81
CA ASP A 102 17.00 -23.83 7.08
C ASP A 102 17.40 -22.38 7.41
N ALA A 103 16.70 -21.78 8.39
CA ALA A 103 16.95 -20.41 8.81
C ALA A 103 18.14 -20.38 9.77
N LYS A 104 19.22 -19.67 9.40
CA LYS A 104 20.41 -19.49 10.24
C LYS A 104 20.13 -18.95 11.64
N ASP A 105 19.15 -18.04 11.75
CA ASP A 105 18.66 -17.52 13.02
C ASP A 105 17.13 -17.46 12.98
N PRO A 106 16.44 -18.52 13.40
CA PRO A 106 14.97 -18.59 13.34
C PRO A 106 14.29 -17.68 14.37
N ASN A 107 15.02 -17.21 15.38
CA ASN A 107 14.50 -16.33 16.42
C ASN A 107 14.58 -14.85 16.01
N GLN A 108 15.34 -14.53 14.96
CA GLN A 108 15.42 -13.18 14.44
C GLN A 108 14.18 -12.84 13.61
N ILE A 109 13.21 -12.17 14.25
CA ILE A 109 11.97 -11.72 13.65
C ILE A 109 12.10 -10.26 13.23
N VAL A 110 11.55 -9.92 12.05
CA VAL A 110 11.34 -8.52 11.63
C VAL A 110 9.87 -8.18 11.76
N LYS A 111 9.60 -7.09 12.48
CA LYS A 111 8.26 -6.51 12.66
C LYS A 111 8.02 -5.40 11.66
N ILE A 112 7.01 -5.57 10.82
CA ILE A 112 6.74 -4.72 9.68
C ILE A 112 5.34 -4.14 9.77
N MET A 113 5.23 -2.82 9.63
CA MET A 113 3.96 -2.14 9.43
C MET A 113 3.79 -1.85 7.93
N LEU A 114 2.61 -2.16 7.39
CA LEU A 114 2.27 -2.07 5.97
C LEU A 114 1.02 -1.20 5.81
N LEU A 115 1.09 -0.17 4.97
CA LEU A 115 -0.07 0.65 4.61
C LEU A 115 0.03 1.10 3.14
N ALA A 116 -1.07 1.57 2.57
CA ALA A 116 -1.15 2.02 1.17
C ALA A 116 -2.12 3.20 1.02
N ASP A 117 -2.07 3.85 -0.15
CA ASP A 117 -3.08 4.81 -0.61
C ASP A 117 -3.36 5.91 0.43
N THR A 118 -2.32 6.64 0.81
CA THR A 118 -2.45 7.71 1.81
C THR A 118 -3.14 8.95 1.23
N HIS A 119 -3.03 9.18 -0.09
CA HIS A 119 -3.66 10.28 -0.82
C HIS A 119 -3.58 11.63 -0.07
N LEU A 120 -2.37 12.10 0.22
CA LEU A 120 -2.21 13.47 0.74
C LEU A 120 -2.89 14.44 -0.24
N LEU A 121 -3.74 15.31 0.31
CA LEU A 121 -4.61 16.15 -0.51
C LEU A 121 -3.81 17.18 -1.31
N GLY A 122 -4.18 17.33 -2.57
CA GLY A 122 -3.48 18.21 -3.49
C GLY A 122 -3.97 19.65 -3.49
N PRO A 123 -3.13 20.57 -4.01
CA PRO A 123 -3.44 21.98 -4.03
C PRO A 123 -4.50 22.37 -5.08
N LYS A 124 -4.81 21.52 -6.07
CA LYS A 124 -5.68 21.89 -7.20
C LYS A 124 -7.14 21.54 -6.98
N HIS A 125 -7.42 20.31 -6.57
CA HIS A 125 -8.76 19.77 -6.36
C HIS A 125 -9.05 19.44 -4.89
N GLY A 126 -8.05 19.57 -4.00
CA GLY A 126 -8.22 19.37 -2.57
C GLY A 126 -8.96 20.52 -1.89
N HIS A 127 -9.98 20.21 -1.10
CA HIS A 127 -10.66 21.18 -0.23
C HIS A 127 -9.94 21.31 1.12
N TRP A 128 -9.75 22.52 1.63
CA TRP A 128 -8.96 22.77 2.85
C TRP A 128 -9.49 22.01 4.09
N PHE A 129 -10.81 21.90 4.24
CA PHE A 129 -11.42 21.22 5.38
C PHE A 129 -11.28 19.69 5.26
N ASP A 130 -11.37 19.18 4.03
CA ASP A 130 -11.12 17.76 3.78
C ASP A 130 -9.66 17.45 4.12
N LYS A 131 -8.74 18.27 3.61
CA LYS A 131 -7.30 18.17 3.90
C LYS A 131 -7.02 18.15 5.40
N LEU A 132 -7.54 19.14 6.15
CA LEU A 132 -7.36 19.22 7.59
C LEU A 132 -7.77 17.92 8.28
N ARG A 133 -8.94 17.38 7.92
CA ARG A 133 -9.52 16.22 8.58
C ARG A 133 -8.83 14.91 8.22
N ARG A 134 -8.56 14.67 6.93
CA ARG A 134 -7.90 13.44 6.46
C ARG A 134 -6.45 13.37 6.95
N GLU A 135 -5.71 14.46 6.81
CA GLU A 135 -4.32 14.50 7.26
C GLU A 135 -4.20 14.46 8.79
N TRP A 136 -5.14 15.09 9.54
CA TRP A 136 -5.19 14.94 10.99
C TRP A 136 -5.43 13.48 11.40
N GLN A 137 -6.36 12.79 10.74
CA GLN A 137 -6.62 11.37 11.01
C GLN A 137 -5.37 10.53 10.74
N MET A 138 -4.75 10.68 9.57
CA MET A 138 -3.54 9.92 9.23
C MET A 138 -2.41 10.19 10.22
N TYR A 139 -2.16 11.46 10.58
CA TYR A 139 -1.15 11.83 11.57
C TYR A 139 -1.43 11.16 12.91
N ARG A 140 -2.66 11.26 13.42
CA ARG A 140 -3.03 10.67 14.71
C ARG A 140 -2.90 9.16 14.71
N THR A 141 -3.40 8.47 13.68
CA THR A 141 -3.29 7.02 13.62
C THR A 141 -1.83 6.59 13.48
N PHE A 142 -1.09 7.16 12.52
CA PHE A 142 0.28 6.72 12.25
C PHE A 142 1.20 6.96 13.44
N GLN A 143 1.18 8.16 14.04
CA GLN A 143 2.04 8.45 15.20
C GLN A 143 1.66 7.60 16.42
N THR A 144 0.37 7.29 16.61
CA THR A 144 -0.08 6.37 17.67
C THR A 144 0.41 4.95 17.40
N ALA A 145 0.29 4.45 16.17
CA ALA A 145 0.78 3.13 15.77
C ALA A 145 2.30 3.02 15.97
N MET A 146 3.06 4.06 15.63
CA MET A 146 4.52 4.09 15.86
C MET A 146 4.88 3.98 17.33
N ILE A 147 4.13 4.64 18.22
CA ILE A 147 4.35 4.58 19.68
C ILE A 147 3.98 3.20 20.26
N LEU A 148 2.81 2.68 19.87
CA LEU A 148 2.28 1.44 20.44
C LEU A 148 2.99 0.20 19.88
N GLN A 149 3.11 0.13 18.56
CA GLN A 149 3.57 -1.07 17.86
C GLN A 149 5.10 -1.13 17.74
N ARG A 150 5.79 0.01 17.65
CA ARG A 150 7.25 0.10 17.49
C ARG A 150 7.80 -0.84 16.41
N PRO A 151 7.36 -0.71 15.13
CA PRO A 151 7.82 -1.57 14.05
C PRO A 151 9.30 -1.33 13.74
N ASP A 152 10.00 -2.37 13.27
CA ASP A 152 11.37 -2.26 12.76
C ASP A 152 11.37 -1.55 11.40
N VAL A 153 10.34 -1.81 10.59
CA VAL A 153 10.21 -1.28 9.23
C VAL A 153 8.77 -0.90 8.94
N VAL A 154 8.60 0.21 8.20
CA VAL A 154 7.33 0.63 7.62
C VAL A 154 7.46 0.59 6.10
N PHE A 155 6.47 -0.02 5.42
CA PHE A 155 6.28 0.09 3.99
C PHE A 155 4.99 0.86 3.68
N ILE A 156 5.09 1.87 2.82
CA ILE A 156 3.94 2.61 2.28
C ILE A 156 3.82 2.32 0.78
N LEU A 157 2.75 1.65 0.36
CA LEU A 157 2.63 1.07 -0.98
C LEU A 157 1.85 1.98 -1.93
N GLY A 158 2.51 3.03 -2.41
CA GLY A 158 2.04 3.91 -3.48
C GLY A 158 0.88 4.84 -3.10
N ASP A 159 0.55 5.71 -4.05
CA ASP A 159 -0.43 6.78 -3.94
C ASP A 159 -0.24 7.59 -2.65
N LEU A 160 1.00 8.06 -2.49
CA LEU A 160 1.38 8.94 -1.40
C LEU A 160 0.61 10.26 -1.51
N PHE A 161 0.50 10.76 -2.74
CA PHE A 161 -0.11 12.04 -3.08
C PHE A 161 -1.30 11.87 -4.01
N ASP A 162 -2.37 12.62 -3.80
CA ASP A 162 -3.56 12.57 -4.67
C ASP A 162 -3.33 13.22 -6.04
N GLU A 163 -2.42 14.20 -6.12
CA GLU A 163 -2.15 15.00 -7.32
C GLU A 163 -0.66 15.03 -7.68
N GLY A 164 0.10 14.02 -7.24
CA GLY A 164 1.54 13.93 -7.44
C GLY A 164 1.95 14.10 -8.90
N GLN A 165 1.22 13.51 -9.86
CA GLN A 165 1.49 13.65 -11.29
C GLN A 165 1.23 15.07 -11.86
N TRP A 166 0.43 15.89 -11.20
CA TRP A 166 0.01 17.20 -11.71
C TRP A 166 0.71 18.37 -11.03
N CYS A 167 1.30 18.16 -9.86
CA CYS A 167 1.87 19.24 -9.07
C CYS A 167 3.15 19.87 -9.68
N SER A 168 3.31 21.18 -9.50
CA SER A 168 4.54 21.92 -9.82
C SER A 168 5.72 21.43 -8.95
N PRO A 169 6.97 21.81 -9.27
CA PRO A 169 8.11 21.51 -8.41
C PRO A 169 7.95 22.01 -6.96
N GLU A 170 7.39 23.21 -6.78
CA GLU A 170 7.17 23.83 -5.46
C GLU A 170 6.07 23.11 -4.69
N GLU A 171 4.97 22.77 -5.35
CA GLU A 171 3.87 21.99 -4.78
C GLU A 171 4.33 20.57 -4.40
N PHE A 172 5.21 19.96 -5.21
CA PHE A 172 5.81 18.66 -4.93
C PHE A 172 6.70 18.70 -3.68
N ASN A 173 7.51 19.75 -3.51
CA ASN A 173 8.31 19.92 -2.30
C ASN A 173 7.43 20.10 -1.06
N ALA A 174 6.35 20.88 -1.15
CA ALA A 174 5.38 21.00 -0.06
C ALA A 174 4.71 19.66 0.27
N TYR A 175 4.46 18.83 -0.75
CA TYR A 175 3.98 17.45 -0.57
C TYR A 175 4.97 16.59 0.22
N ILE A 176 6.25 16.62 -0.14
CA ILE A 176 7.34 15.89 0.54
C ILE A 176 7.44 16.31 2.00
N ASP A 177 7.46 17.61 2.29
CA ASP A 177 7.57 18.13 3.65
C ASP A 177 6.40 17.65 4.52
N ARG A 178 5.17 17.71 3.98
CA ARG A 178 3.98 17.20 4.67
C ARG A 178 4.04 15.69 4.88
N PHE A 179 4.46 14.93 3.88
CA PHE A 179 4.60 13.48 4.00
C PHE A 179 5.55 13.12 5.14
N HIS A 180 6.73 13.73 5.20
CA HIS A 180 7.70 13.46 6.27
C HIS A 180 7.23 13.95 7.65
N SER A 181 6.38 14.97 7.70
CA SER A 181 5.74 15.40 8.95
C SER A 181 4.67 14.42 9.44
N ILE A 182 3.87 13.86 8.53
CA ILE A 182 2.76 12.96 8.88
C ILE A 182 3.29 11.57 9.20
N PHE A 183 4.13 11.04 8.32
CA PHE A 183 4.70 9.70 8.38
C PHE A 183 6.12 9.70 8.98
N HIS A 184 6.33 10.52 10.01
CA HIS A 184 7.60 10.56 10.72
C HIS A 184 7.86 9.24 11.45
N VAL A 185 9.03 8.64 11.21
CA VAL A 185 9.51 7.44 11.91
C VAL A 185 10.72 7.77 12.80
N PRO A 186 10.87 7.11 13.97
CA PRO A 186 12.04 7.31 14.83
C PRO A 186 13.30 6.72 14.18
N ALA A 187 14.49 7.15 14.63
CA ALA A 187 15.77 6.77 14.03
C ALA A 187 16.05 5.25 13.95
N GLY A 188 15.40 4.44 14.80
CA GLY A 188 15.52 2.98 14.80
C GLY A 188 14.62 2.26 13.78
N THR A 189 13.64 2.95 13.21
CA THR A 189 12.68 2.38 12.25
C THR A 189 13.04 2.82 10.83
N LYS A 190 13.04 1.89 9.88
CA LYS A 190 13.24 2.21 8.46
C LYS A 190 11.90 2.45 7.77
N LEU A 191 11.85 3.43 6.87
CA LEU A 191 10.69 3.71 6.02
C LEU A 191 11.06 3.47 4.56
N PHE A 192 10.25 2.69 3.85
CA PHE A 192 10.36 2.47 2.42
C PHE A 192 9.02 2.75 1.75
N VAL A 193 9.05 3.31 0.55
CA VAL A 193 7.84 3.61 -0.21
C VAL A 193 7.87 2.96 -1.59
N ALA A 194 6.74 2.41 -2.01
CA ALA A 194 6.47 2.17 -3.42
C ALA A 194 5.87 3.44 -4.03
N VAL A 195 6.07 3.62 -5.32
CA VAL A 195 5.39 4.67 -6.10
C VAL A 195 4.04 4.15 -6.57
N GLY A 196 3.02 5.00 -6.64
CA GLY A 196 1.72 4.70 -7.24
C GLY A 196 1.38 5.54 -8.46
N ASN A 197 0.19 5.34 -9.03
CA ASN A 197 -0.25 6.04 -10.25
C ASN A 197 -0.66 7.49 -10.00
N HIS A 198 -1.11 7.87 -8.79
CA HIS A 198 -1.36 9.27 -8.47
C HIS A 198 -0.05 10.04 -8.26
N ASP A 199 1.02 9.36 -7.86
CA ASP A 199 2.32 9.98 -7.61
C ASP A 199 3.02 10.44 -8.91
N ILE A 200 3.00 9.59 -9.95
CA ILE A 200 3.75 9.83 -11.22
C ILE A 200 2.92 9.65 -12.50
N GLY A 201 1.67 9.22 -12.38
CA GLY A 201 0.75 8.95 -13.49
C GLY A 201 0.54 7.45 -13.74
N PHE A 202 -0.57 7.12 -14.39
CA PHE A 202 -0.69 5.84 -15.09
C PHE A 202 0.35 5.75 -16.20
N HIS A 203 0.71 4.53 -16.61
CA HIS A 203 1.80 4.24 -17.54
C HIS A 203 1.90 5.22 -18.73
N TYR A 204 0.79 5.45 -19.44
CA TYR A 204 0.72 6.33 -20.62
C TYR A 204 0.98 7.84 -20.35
N LYS A 205 0.98 8.28 -19.08
CA LYS A 205 1.26 9.67 -18.66
C LYS A 205 2.63 9.84 -18.02
N ILE A 206 3.34 8.76 -17.70
CA ILE A 206 4.60 8.85 -16.95
C ILE A 206 5.68 9.47 -17.85
N THR A 207 6.35 10.50 -17.34
CA THR A 207 7.51 11.09 -18.00
C THR A 207 8.79 10.78 -17.22
N PRO A 208 9.98 10.82 -17.85
CA PRO A 208 11.25 10.66 -17.15
C PRO A 208 11.43 11.64 -15.99
N TYR A 209 10.87 12.85 -16.11
CA TYR A 209 10.89 13.85 -15.03
C TYR A 209 10.07 13.42 -13.82
N LEU A 210 8.82 12.96 -14.02
CA LEU A 210 7.95 12.51 -12.93
C LEU A 210 8.54 11.31 -12.20
N GLN A 211 9.02 10.32 -12.95
CA GLN A 211 9.72 9.15 -12.40
C GLN A 211 10.95 9.57 -11.58
N LYS A 212 11.79 10.45 -12.14
CA LYS A 212 13.05 10.87 -11.51
C LYS A 212 12.81 11.67 -10.23
N ARG A 213 11.92 12.67 -10.24
CA ARG A 213 11.69 13.51 -9.06
C ARG A 213 11.17 12.70 -7.88
N PHE A 214 10.30 11.71 -8.13
CA PHE A 214 9.82 10.82 -7.07
C PHE A 214 10.94 9.90 -6.56
N THR A 215 11.71 9.31 -7.47
CA THR A 215 12.85 8.45 -7.13
C THR A 215 13.86 9.21 -6.25
N ASP A 216 14.19 10.46 -6.61
CA ASP A 216 15.14 11.29 -5.86
C ASP A 216 14.61 11.71 -4.48
N ALA A 217 13.31 12.02 -4.38
CA ALA A 217 12.69 12.45 -3.12
C ALA A 217 12.60 11.32 -2.08
N PHE A 218 12.33 10.10 -2.53
CA PHE A 218 12.01 8.98 -1.65
C PHE A 218 13.04 7.85 -1.67
N ASP A 219 14.12 8.03 -2.44
CA ASP A 219 15.06 6.96 -2.75
C ASP A 219 14.28 5.71 -3.21
N ALA A 220 13.44 5.85 -4.24
CA ALA A 220 12.51 4.81 -4.69
C ALA A 220 12.85 4.34 -6.12
N PRO A 221 13.92 3.54 -6.31
CA PRO A 221 14.31 3.06 -7.63
C PRO A 221 13.23 2.12 -8.21
N PRO A 222 13.22 1.85 -9.52
CA PRO A 222 12.20 1.02 -10.16
C PRO A 222 12.03 -0.37 -9.52
N VAL A 223 13.13 -0.95 -9.02
CA VAL A 223 13.13 -2.24 -8.30
C VAL A 223 14.24 -2.19 -7.25
N ARG A 224 13.93 -2.60 -6.02
CA ARG A 224 14.84 -2.68 -4.89
C ARG A 224 14.76 -4.05 -4.21
N LEU A 225 15.92 -4.66 -3.98
CA LEU A 225 16.06 -5.82 -3.09
C LEU A 225 16.47 -5.34 -1.70
N ILE A 226 15.65 -5.61 -0.69
CA ILE A 226 15.90 -5.31 0.72
C ILE A 226 16.10 -6.64 1.44
N THR A 227 17.10 -6.73 2.32
CA THR A 227 17.31 -7.93 3.15
C THR A 227 17.33 -7.53 4.62
N LEU A 228 16.47 -8.15 5.42
CA LEU A 228 16.29 -7.88 6.85
C LEU A 228 16.14 -9.21 7.58
N ALA A 229 16.98 -9.48 8.57
CA ALA A 229 17.02 -10.74 9.32
C ALA A 229 16.95 -11.99 8.42
N GLY A 230 17.70 -12.00 7.32
CA GLY A 230 17.71 -13.10 6.36
C GLY A 230 16.45 -13.24 5.50
N SER A 231 15.43 -12.39 5.67
CA SER A 231 14.26 -12.30 4.80
C SER A 231 14.50 -11.28 3.67
N HIS A 232 14.08 -11.63 2.45
CA HIS A 232 14.24 -10.79 1.27
C HIS A 232 12.93 -10.15 0.82
N PHE A 233 12.94 -8.85 0.57
CA PHE A 233 11.80 -8.08 0.06
C PHE A 233 12.18 -7.49 -1.30
N VAL A 234 11.30 -7.67 -2.27
CA VAL A 234 11.42 -7.08 -3.61
C VAL A 234 10.36 -6.00 -3.72
N LEU A 235 10.78 -4.75 -3.55
CA LEU A 235 9.94 -3.57 -3.68
C LEU A 235 10.07 -3.04 -5.11
N LEU A 236 8.96 -2.92 -5.85
CA LEU A 236 8.98 -2.51 -7.25
C LEU A 236 7.91 -1.48 -7.60
N ASN A 237 8.21 -0.71 -8.65
CA ASN A 237 7.28 0.19 -9.33
C ASN A 237 6.38 -0.64 -10.26
N SER A 238 5.12 -0.86 -9.88
CA SER A 238 4.17 -1.66 -10.67
C SER A 238 3.83 -1.06 -12.04
N MET A 239 3.96 0.26 -12.21
CA MET A 239 3.72 0.96 -13.47
C MET A 239 4.84 0.67 -14.49
N ALA A 240 5.97 0.13 -14.01
CA ALA A 240 7.03 -0.41 -14.87
C ALA A 240 6.70 -1.81 -15.40
N MET A 241 5.66 -2.48 -14.89
CA MET A 241 5.26 -3.84 -15.26
C MET A 241 4.24 -3.83 -16.43
N GLU A 242 4.36 -2.88 -17.35
CA GLU A 242 3.49 -2.76 -18.52
C GLU A 242 3.76 -3.85 -19.56
N GLY A 243 5.03 -4.26 -19.69
CA GLY A 243 5.49 -5.27 -20.64
C GLY A 243 5.81 -4.74 -22.05
N ASP A 244 5.94 -3.42 -22.22
CA ASP A 244 6.18 -2.78 -23.53
C ASP A 244 7.65 -2.33 -23.75
N GLY A 245 8.53 -2.56 -22.77
CA GLY A 245 9.94 -2.19 -22.85
C GLY A 245 10.21 -0.69 -22.77
N CYS A 246 9.27 0.10 -22.24
CA CYS A 246 9.41 1.54 -22.05
C CYS A 246 10.66 1.96 -21.24
N PHE A 247 10.91 3.28 -21.18
CA PHE A 247 12.09 3.85 -20.50
C PHE A 247 12.22 3.46 -19.01
N LEU A 248 11.11 3.19 -18.30
CA LEU A 248 11.13 2.69 -16.92
C LEU A 248 10.99 1.16 -16.81
N CYS A 249 10.35 0.53 -17.80
CA CYS A 249 10.04 -0.89 -17.85
C CYS A 249 11.30 -1.72 -18.06
N ARG A 250 12.10 -1.36 -19.07
CA ARG A 250 13.31 -2.11 -19.40
C ARG A 250 14.35 -2.12 -18.26
N PRO A 251 14.64 -0.99 -17.59
CA PRO A 251 15.47 -1.01 -16.39
C PRO A 251 14.91 -1.91 -15.28
N ALA A 252 13.60 -1.91 -15.06
CA ALA A 252 12.96 -2.75 -14.05
C ALA A 252 13.11 -4.24 -14.36
N GLU A 253 12.87 -4.66 -15.61
CA GLU A 253 13.08 -6.04 -16.07
C GLU A 253 14.52 -6.51 -15.84
N VAL A 254 15.51 -5.67 -16.17
CA VAL A 254 16.93 -5.99 -15.99
C VAL A 254 17.27 -6.16 -14.50
N LEU A 255 16.72 -5.30 -13.63
CA LEU A 255 16.91 -5.42 -12.19
C LEU A 255 16.23 -6.67 -11.62
N LEU A 256 14.99 -6.97 -12.04
CA LEU A 256 14.27 -8.19 -11.64
C LEU A 256 15.03 -9.45 -12.06
N SER A 257 15.54 -9.50 -13.29
CA SER A 257 16.35 -10.63 -13.77
C SER A 257 17.62 -10.81 -12.93
N LYS A 258 18.30 -9.71 -12.58
CA LYS A 258 19.48 -9.74 -11.69
C LYS A 258 19.11 -10.27 -10.30
N ILE A 259 18.00 -9.81 -9.73
CA ILE A 259 17.51 -10.25 -8.40
C ILE A 259 17.11 -11.73 -8.44
N SER A 260 16.32 -12.16 -9.42
CA SER A 260 15.93 -13.55 -9.63
C SER A 260 17.16 -14.46 -9.70
N ARG A 261 18.18 -14.07 -10.47
CA ARG A 261 19.45 -14.80 -10.55
C ARG A 261 20.16 -14.89 -9.20
N ARG A 262 20.22 -13.81 -8.42
CA ARG A 262 20.82 -13.84 -7.07
C ARG A 262 20.05 -14.76 -6.13
N LEU A 263 18.72 -14.72 -6.13
CA LEU A 263 17.88 -15.61 -5.32
C LEU A 263 18.08 -17.08 -5.71
N LYS A 264 18.11 -17.40 -7.01
CA LYS A 264 18.39 -18.75 -7.53
C LYS A 264 19.78 -19.24 -7.14
N CYS A 265 20.79 -18.38 -7.25
CA CYS A 265 22.16 -18.70 -6.80
C CYS A 265 22.24 -18.91 -5.29
N THR A 266 21.47 -18.16 -4.51
CA THR A 266 21.44 -18.32 -3.04
C THR A 266 20.77 -19.64 -2.64
N LYS A 267 19.71 -20.04 -3.37
CA LYS A 267 19.06 -21.34 -3.18
C LYS A 267 19.99 -22.51 -3.52
N ASN A 268 20.74 -22.39 -4.62
CA ASN A 268 21.64 -23.42 -5.14
C ASN A 268 23.07 -22.86 -5.37
N PRO A 269 23.87 -22.65 -4.31
CA PRO A 269 25.18 -21.98 -4.41
C PRO A 269 26.21 -22.71 -5.28
N SER A 270 26.06 -24.02 -5.46
CA SER A 270 27.00 -24.86 -6.23
C SER A 270 27.12 -24.48 -7.70
N GLN A 271 26.16 -23.74 -8.25
CA GLN A 271 26.10 -23.37 -9.66
C GLN A 271 26.48 -21.91 -9.94
N CYS A 272 26.91 -21.15 -8.92
CA CYS A 272 27.15 -19.72 -9.05
C CYS A 272 28.46 -19.26 -8.38
N ALA A 273 28.98 -18.12 -8.85
CA ALA A 273 30.06 -17.42 -8.15
C ALA A 273 29.60 -16.99 -6.75
N LYS A 274 30.48 -17.14 -5.74
CA LYS A 274 30.17 -16.79 -4.34
C LYS A 274 29.69 -15.34 -4.17
N SER A 275 30.23 -14.40 -4.95
CA SER A 275 29.85 -12.98 -4.93
C SER A 275 28.39 -12.71 -5.32
N MET A 276 27.73 -13.66 -5.97
CA MET A 276 26.34 -13.51 -6.40
C MET A 276 25.32 -13.96 -5.36
N SER A 277 25.73 -14.79 -4.39
CA SER A 277 24.84 -15.38 -3.40
C SER A 277 24.62 -14.43 -2.22
N LEU A 278 23.41 -14.44 -1.66
CA LEU A 278 23.08 -13.76 -0.42
C LEU A 278 23.52 -14.61 0.78
N SER A 279 23.51 -14.03 1.98
CA SER A 279 23.98 -14.72 3.19
C SER A 279 23.04 -15.85 3.64
N GLN A 280 21.76 -15.75 3.36
CA GLN A 280 20.69 -16.69 3.71
C GLN A 280 19.75 -16.76 2.52
N TYR A 281 19.19 -17.94 2.20
CA TYR A 281 18.08 -18.03 1.27
C TYR A 281 16.75 -17.83 2.01
N SER A 282 15.87 -17.01 1.43
CA SER A 282 14.44 -16.99 1.73
C SER A 282 13.66 -16.88 0.41
N ARG A 283 12.46 -17.46 0.35
CA ARG A 283 11.49 -17.04 -0.68
C ARG A 283 11.16 -15.55 -0.45
N PRO A 284 11.16 -14.71 -1.49
CA PRO A 284 11.02 -13.28 -1.30
C PRO A 284 9.58 -12.89 -0.91
N ILE A 285 9.45 -11.69 -0.34
CA ILE A 285 8.20 -10.95 -0.20
C ILE A 285 8.13 -9.97 -1.38
N LEU A 286 7.05 -9.99 -2.13
CA LEU A 286 6.80 -9.02 -3.20
C LEU A 286 6.03 -7.82 -2.64
N LEU A 287 6.50 -6.60 -2.93
CA LEU A 287 5.87 -5.36 -2.50
C LEU A 287 5.73 -4.44 -3.72
N GLN A 288 4.51 -4.02 -4.01
CA GLN A 288 4.20 -3.15 -5.13
C GLN A 288 2.94 -2.32 -4.84
N HIS A 289 2.52 -1.46 -5.76
CA HIS A 289 1.29 -0.70 -5.59
C HIS A 289 0.09 -1.37 -6.26
N PHE A 290 0.11 -1.64 -7.57
CA PHE A 290 -1.00 -2.36 -8.22
C PHE A 290 -1.07 -3.82 -7.76
N PRO A 291 -2.26 -4.39 -7.56
CA PRO A 291 -2.39 -5.82 -7.30
C PRO A 291 -1.91 -6.65 -8.50
N LEU A 292 -1.63 -7.93 -8.24
CA LEU A 292 -1.43 -8.93 -9.29
C LEU A 292 -2.72 -9.09 -10.09
N TYR A 293 -2.59 -9.66 -11.30
CA TYR A 293 -3.70 -9.85 -12.21
C TYR A 293 -4.83 -10.63 -11.56
N ARG A 294 -6.04 -10.05 -11.65
CA ARG A 294 -7.30 -10.67 -11.26
C ARG A 294 -8.45 -10.09 -12.06
N GLU A 295 -9.50 -10.87 -12.26
CA GLU A 295 -10.65 -10.43 -13.06
C GLU A 295 -11.49 -9.38 -12.35
N SER A 296 -11.59 -9.46 -11.02
CA SER A 296 -12.35 -8.55 -10.15
C SER A 296 -11.98 -8.82 -8.68
N ASP A 297 -12.61 -8.06 -7.78
CA ASP A 297 -12.54 -8.25 -6.32
C ASP A 297 -13.69 -9.11 -5.76
N GLU A 298 -14.46 -9.78 -6.64
CA GLU A 298 -15.68 -10.53 -6.27
C GLU A 298 -15.44 -11.62 -5.23
N VAL A 299 -14.25 -12.23 -5.25
CA VAL A 299 -13.84 -13.31 -4.34
C VAL A 299 -13.26 -12.81 -3.02
N CYS A 300 -13.06 -11.50 -2.87
CA CYS A 300 -12.61 -10.93 -1.60
C CYS A 300 -13.74 -11.06 -0.57
N ASN A 301 -13.34 -11.22 0.70
CA ASN A 301 -14.24 -11.48 1.83
C ASN A 301 -13.72 -10.88 3.15
N GLU A 302 -13.02 -9.75 3.07
CA GLU A 302 -12.42 -9.06 4.22
C GLU A 302 -13.39 -8.04 4.84
N PRO A 303 -13.31 -7.71 6.14
CA PRO A 303 -14.21 -6.71 6.75
C PRO A 303 -14.11 -5.29 6.16
N ASP A 304 -13.01 -4.99 5.47
CA ASP A 304 -12.73 -3.76 4.73
C ASP A 304 -12.67 -3.98 3.21
N GLU A 305 -13.35 -5.02 2.72
CA GLU A 305 -13.51 -5.28 1.29
C GLU A 305 -14.31 -4.21 0.55
N ALA A 306 -14.22 -4.24 -0.77
CA ALA A 306 -14.99 -3.37 -1.65
C ALA A 306 -16.50 -3.66 -1.52
N PRO A 307 -17.39 -2.65 -1.63
CA PRO A 307 -18.83 -2.87 -1.75
C PRO A 307 -19.20 -3.83 -2.89
N GLU A 308 -20.35 -4.51 -2.79
CA GLU A 308 -20.76 -5.56 -3.74
C GLU A 308 -20.80 -5.09 -5.21
N ASP A 309 -21.27 -3.86 -5.43
CA ASP A 309 -21.38 -3.24 -6.75
C ASP A 309 -20.03 -2.80 -7.32
N GLU A 310 -19.02 -2.59 -6.47
CA GLU A 310 -17.66 -2.27 -6.88
C GLU A 310 -16.83 -3.54 -7.08
N LYS A 311 -16.94 -4.51 -6.16
CA LYS A 311 -16.10 -5.72 -6.19
C LYS A 311 -16.43 -6.66 -7.35
N SER A 312 -17.67 -6.63 -7.85
CA SER A 312 -18.09 -7.37 -9.04
C SER A 312 -17.64 -6.73 -10.37
N GLN A 313 -17.08 -5.51 -10.35
CA GLN A 313 -16.62 -4.85 -11.57
C GLN A 313 -15.35 -5.52 -12.10
N LYS A 314 -15.32 -5.71 -13.42
CA LYS A 314 -14.17 -6.29 -14.09
C LYS A 314 -13.01 -5.31 -14.11
N PHE A 315 -11.86 -5.77 -13.63
CA PHE A 315 -10.61 -5.03 -13.69
C PHE A 315 -10.10 -4.97 -15.13
N ARG A 316 -9.48 -3.84 -15.45
CA ARG A 316 -8.72 -3.66 -16.68
C ARG A 316 -7.25 -3.82 -16.33
N GLU A 317 -6.59 -4.69 -17.08
CA GLU A 317 -5.15 -4.84 -17.00
C GLU A 317 -4.46 -3.50 -17.25
N ARG A 318 -3.36 -3.26 -16.53
CA ARG A 318 -2.53 -2.04 -16.57
C ARG A 318 -3.21 -0.79 -16.01
N MET A 319 -4.39 -0.95 -15.42
CA MET A 319 -5.13 0.11 -14.75
C MET A 319 -5.41 -0.29 -13.31
N GLU A 320 -6.36 -1.20 -13.06
CA GLU A 320 -6.74 -1.64 -11.72
C GLU A 320 -5.85 -2.79 -11.18
N CYS A 321 -5.15 -3.49 -12.08
CA CYS A 321 -4.16 -4.51 -11.74
C CYS A 321 -3.05 -4.55 -12.81
N ILE A 322 -1.89 -5.15 -12.50
CA ILE A 322 -0.88 -5.41 -13.55
C ILE A 322 -1.38 -6.46 -14.54
N SER A 323 -0.75 -6.56 -15.71
CA SER A 323 -1.18 -7.52 -16.73
C SER A 323 -1.01 -8.97 -16.28
N ARG A 324 -1.76 -9.86 -16.93
CA ARG A 324 -1.67 -11.31 -16.73
C ARG A 324 -0.26 -11.81 -17.02
N GLU A 325 0.37 -11.32 -18.09
CA GLU A 325 1.75 -11.69 -18.45
C GLU A 325 2.75 -11.25 -17.38
N SER A 326 2.64 -10.01 -16.90
CA SER A 326 3.52 -9.48 -15.86
C SER A 326 3.35 -10.22 -14.54
N THR A 327 2.12 -10.59 -14.18
CA THR A 327 1.84 -11.41 -13.01
C THR A 327 2.52 -12.77 -13.10
N PHE A 328 2.35 -13.49 -14.22
CA PHE A 328 3.01 -14.78 -14.43
C PHE A 328 4.53 -14.65 -14.40
N SER A 329 5.07 -13.64 -15.06
CA SER A 329 6.52 -13.37 -15.10
C SER A 329 7.09 -13.12 -13.70
N LEU A 330 6.44 -12.28 -12.89
CA LEU A 330 6.87 -12.00 -11.51
C LEU A 330 6.80 -13.24 -10.61
N LEU A 331 5.67 -13.95 -10.66
CA LEU A 331 5.48 -15.17 -9.86
C LEU A 331 6.47 -16.26 -10.27
N ASP A 332 6.73 -16.46 -11.55
CA ASP A 332 7.72 -17.43 -12.05
C ASP A 332 9.16 -17.04 -11.65
N MET A 333 9.56 -15.79 -11.91
CA MET A 333 10.93 -15.34 -11.68
C MET A 333 11.30 -15.30 -10.20
N LEU A 334 10.38 -14.87 -9.34
CA LEU A 334 10.65 -14.59 -7.93
C LEU A 334 10.18 -15.70 -6.99
N GLN A 335 9.13 -16.46 -7.36
CA GLN A 335 8.48 -17.44 -6.49
C GLN A 335 8.22 -16.89 -5.07
N PRO A 336 7.59 -15.71 -4.95
CA PRO A 336 7.38 -15.08 -3.66
C PRO A 336 6.54 -15.97 -2.75
N ARG A 337 6.69 -15.86 -1.43
CA ARG A 337 5.80 -16.56 -0.49
C ARG A 337 4.56 -15.73 -0.14
N VAL A 338 4.70 -14.40 -0.23
CA VAL A 338 3.61 -13.45 -0.04
C VAL A 338 3.86 -12.20 -0.87
N SER A 339 2.78 -11.58 -1.35
CA SER A 339 2.76 -10.32 -2.09
C SER A 339 1.84 -9.32 -1.39
N PHE A 340 2.27 -8.05 -1.33
CA PHE A 340 1.44 -6.95 -0.84
C PHE A 340 1.29 -5.87 -1.91
N GLY A 341 0.06 -5.38 -2.06
CA GLY A 341 -0.34 -4.29 -2.95
C GLY A 341 -1.26 -3.28 -2.27
N GLY A 342 -1.75 -2.29 -3.01
CA GLY A 342 -2.77 -1.30 -2.62
C GLY A 342 -3.66 -0.99 -3.82
N HIS A 343 -3.84 0.28 -4.15
CA HIS A 343 -4.50 0.81 -5.36
C HIS A 343 -6.02 0.68 -5.40
N THR A 344 -6.60 -0.46 -5.05
CA THR A 344 -8.06 -0.64 -5.07
C THR A 344 -8.74 0.02 -3.86
N HIS A 345 -7.97 0.57 -2.92
CA HIS A 345 -8.41 1.17 -1.65
C HIS A 345 -9.13 0.23 -0.68
N HIS A 346 -9.33 -1.03 -1.04
CA HIS A 346 -10.10 -2.01 -0.28
C HIS A 346 -9.27 -3.23 0.07
N GLY A 347 -9.57 -3.85 1.22
CA GLY A 347 -8.90 -5.04 1.68
C GLY A 347 -9.26 -6.25 0.82
N CYS A 348 -8.26 -7.01 0.38
CA CYS A 348 -8.50 -8.29 -0.27
C CYS A 348 -7.38 -9.29 0.06
N HIS A 349 -7.75 -10.56 0.25
CA HIS A 349 -6.82 -11.66 0.38
C HIS A 349 -7.06 -12.67 -0.74
N ARG A 350 -6.01 -13.04 -1.47
CA ARG A 350 -6.05 -14.08 -2.50
C ARG A 350 -4.92 -15.08 -2.33
N TYR A 351 -5.12 -16.26 -2.92
CA TYR A 351 -4.14 -17.32 -2.93
C TYR A 351 -3.85 -17.80 -4.36
N HIS A 352 -2.59 -17.66 -4.78
CA HIS A 352 -2.09 -18.12 -6.08
C HIS A 352 -1.57 -19.55 -5.95
N THR A 353 -2.44 -20.51 -6.25
CA THR A 353 -2.19 -21.95 -6.05
C THR A 353 -0.94 -22.46 -6.76
N LEU A 354 -0.67 -22.00 -7.99
CA LEU A 354 0.46 -22.47 -8.80
C LEU A 354 1.83 -22.14 -8.20
N THR A 355 1.93 -21.07 -7.42
CA THR A 355 3.18 -20.65 -6.79
C THR A 355 3.14 -20.73 -5.27
N ASN A 356 2.03 -21.19 -4.68
CA ASN A 356 1.81 -21.16 -3.24
C ASN A 356 2.16 -19.76 -2.67
N THR A 357 1.54 -18.73 -3.23
CA THR A 357 1.76 -17.32 -2.88
C THR A 357 0.46 -16.73 -2.36
N HIS A 358 0.49 -16.18 -1.14
CA HIS A 358 -0.61 -15.32 -0.68
C HIS A 358 -0.45 -13.90 -1.20
N GLU A 359 -1.54 -13.28 -1.61
CA GLU A 359 -1.57 -11.89 -2.04
C GLU A 359 -2.52 -11.10 -1.13
N PHE A 360 -2.02 -10.01 -0.56
CA PHE A 360 -2.80 -9.07 0.23
C PHE A 360 -2.86 -7.73 -0.50
N THR A 361 -4.07 -7.24 -0.76
CA THR A 361 -4.29 -5.85 -1.13
C THR A 361 -4.63 -5.07 0.14
N LEU A 362 -3.78 -4.12 0.49
CA LEU A 362 -3.98 -3.23 1.62
C LEU A 362 -5.06 -2.21 1.25
N PRO A 363 -6.04 -1.93 2.13
CA PRO A 363 -6.94 -0.82 1.90
C PRO A 363 -6.22 0.52 2.07
N SER A 364 -6.93 1.59 1.72
CA SER A 364 -6.44 2.94 1.97
C SER A 364 -6.27 3.23 3.45
N PHE A 365 -5.18 3.92 3.77
CA PHE A 365 -4.90 4.47 5.10
C PHE A 365 -5.64 5.79 5.39
N SER A 366 -6.58 6.18 4.53
CA SER A 366 -7.24 7.49 4.59
C SER A 366 -8.75 7.36 4.50
N TRP A 367 -9.45 8.13 5.35
CA TRP A 367 -10.90 8.26 5.22
C TRP A 367 -11.35 8.88 3.88
N ARG A 368 -10.42 9.43 3.10
CA ARG A 368 -10.73 10.01 1.78
C ARG A 368 -11.31 8.98 0.81
N ASN A 369 -10.84 7.74 0.89
CA ASN A 369 -11.14 6.68 -0.06
C ASN A 369 -12.11 5.64 0.51
N LYS A 370 -12.17 5.48 1.85
CA LYS A 370 -13.09 4.52 2.51
C LYS A 370 -13.48 4.95 3.92
N ASN A 371 -14.67 4.53 4.37
CA ASN A 371 -15.17 4.84 5.72
C ASN A 371 -14.43 4.09 6.85
N ASN A 372 -14.01 2.84 6.63
CA ASN A 372 -13.35 1.95 7.60
C ASN A 372 -11.91 1.57 7.15
N PRO A 373 -10.99 2.54 7.03
CA PRO A 373 -9.61 2.30 6.61
C PRO A 373 -8.84 1.43 7.62
N SER A 374 -7.79 0.75 7.17
CA SER A 374 -6.98 -0.14 8.00
C SER A 374 -5.51 -0.16 7.56
N TYR A 375 -4.65 -0.78 8.36
CA TYR A 375 -3.26 -1.08 8.01
C TYR A 375 -2.92 -2.48 8.50
N SER A 376 -1.81 -3.06 8.04
CA SER A 376 -1.39 -4.40 8.45
C SER A 376 -0.13 -4.39 9.28
N LEU A 377 -0.05 -5.31 10.24
CA LEU A 377 1.16 -5.68 10.95
C LEU A 377 1.58 -7.05 10.48
N ALA A 378 2.87 -7.24 10.22
CA ALA A 378 3.39 -8.51 9.75
C ALA A 378 4.71 -8.83 10.45
N VAL A 379 4.89 -10.12 10.77
CA VAL A 379 6.13 -10.65 11.31
C VAL A 379 6.76 -11.60 10.30
N PHE A 380 8.07 -11.49 10.10
CA PHE A 380 8.79 -12.29 9.13
C PHE A 380 10.04 -12.93 9.74
N THR A 381 10.26 -14.20 9.40
CA THR A 381 11.54 -14.91 9.50
C THR A 381 11.91 -15.45 8.11
N PRO A 382 13.14 -15.96 7.87
CA PRO A 382 13.51 -16.46 6.54
C PRO A 382 12.59 -17.55 5.96
N ASN A 383 11.90 -18.32 6.81
CA ASN A 383 11.06 -19.45 6.39
C ASN A 383 9.59 -19.33 6.79
N ASN A 384 9.19 -18.35 7.62
CA ASN A 384 7.81 -18.20 8.06
C ASN A 384 7.35 -16.73 8.05
N TYR A 385 6.04 -16.50 8.08
CA TYR A 385 5.44 -15.19 8.27
C TYR A 385 4.01 -15.29 8.81
N GLU A 386 3.53 -14.22 9.44
CA GLU A 386 2.13 -14.06 9.79
C GLU A 386 1.72 -12.59 9.65
N VAL A 387 0.45 -12.33 9.34
CA VAL A 387 -0.10 -10.99 9.09
C VAL A 387 -1.35 -10.82 9.93
N SER A 388 -1.47 -9.69 10.63
CA SER A 388 -2.70 -9.22 11.27
C SER A 388 -3.08 -7.86 10.70
N LYS A 389 -4.37 -7.53 10.83
CA LYS A 389 -4.93 -6.27 10.33
C LYS A 389 -5.38 -5.41 11.50
N CYS A 390 -5.10 -4.12 11.40
CA CYS A 390 -5.43 -3.12 12.40
C CYS A 390 -6.45 -2.14 11.83
N TYR A 391 -7.70 -2.27 12.26
CA TYR A 391 -8.78 -1.38 11.86
C TYR A 391 -8.64 0.00 12.52
N MET A 392 -8.88 1.04 11.73
CA MET A 392 -8.95 2.40 12.25
C MET A 392 -10.40 2.80 12.54
N PRO A 393 -10.63 3.83 13.39
CA PRO A 393 -11.98 4.32 13.64
C PRO A 393 -12.70 4.68 12.35
N GLN A 394 -13.97 4.33 12.24
CA GLN A 394 -14.77 4.68 11.07
C GLN A 394 -15.07 6.17 11.02
N GLU A 395 -15.01 6.77 9.84
CA GLU A 395 -15.28 8.21 9.65
C GLU A 395 -16.67 8.58 10.17
N SER A 396 -17.69 7.81 9.76
CA SER A 396 -19.08 8.02 10.14
C SER A 396 -19.27 7.97 11.66
N THR A 397 -18.63 7.02 12.34
CA THR A 397 -18.67 6.90 13.80
C THR A 397 -18.03 8.10 14.48
N VAL A 398 -16.84 8.55 14.02
CA VAL A 398 -16.16 9.72 14.59
C VAL A 398 -17.00 10.98 14.40
N CYS A 399 -17.56 11.19 13.20
CA CYS A 399 -18.46 12.31 12.92
C CYS A 399 -19.69 12.29 13.85
N PHE A 400 -20.34 11.13 14.00
CA PHE A 400 -21.49 10.96 14.89
C PHE A 400 -21.15 11.30 16.36
N LEU A 401 -20.00 10.83 16.85
CA LEU A 401 -19.54 11.10 18.21
C LEU A 401 -19.30 12.61 18.44
N TYR A 402 -18.73 13.31 17.46
CA TYR A 402 -18.53 14.76 17.58
C TYR A 402 -19.85 15.54 17.55
N PHE A 403 -20.77 15.21 16.64
CA PHE A 403 -22.07 15.88 16.59
C PHE A 403 -22.89 15.64 17.85
N SER A 404 -22.95 14.39 18.33
CA SER A 404 -23.66 14.05 19.57
C SER A 404 -23.00 14.72 20.79
N GLY A 405 -21.67 14.73 20.88
CA GLY A 405 -20.94 15.42 21.95
C GLY A 405 -21.21 16.93 21.99
N ILE A 406 -21.15 17.61 20.84
CA ILE A 406 -21.47 19.04 20.73
C ILE A 406 -22.92 19.30 21.15
N LEU A 407 -23.87 18.49 20.67
CA LEU A 407 -25.28 18.61 21.05
C LEU A 407 -25.47 18.47 22.56
N MET A 408 -24.84 17.49 23.19
CA MET A 408 -24.90 17.29 24.64
C MET A 408 -24.31 18.47 25.41
N ILE A 409 -23.20 19.05 24.95
CA ILE A 409 -22.61 20.26 25.56
C ILE A 409 -23.55 21.46 25.43
N LEU A 410 -24.19 21.66 24.27
CA LEU A 410 -25.14 22.75 24.06
C LEU A 410 -26.39 22.59 24.93
N ILE A 411 -26.92 21.37 25.04
CA ILE A 411 -28.03 21.03 25.93
C ILE A 411 -27.65 21.33 27.38
N TYR A 412 -26.50 20.86 27.83
CA TYR A 412 -26.00 21.10 29.19
C TYR A 412 -25.81 22.60 29.47
N ALA A 413 -25.23 23.35 28.53
CA ALA A 413 -25.04 24.79 28.65
C ALA A 413 -26.38 25.53 28.74
N ALA A 414 -27.37 25.15 27.92
CA ALA A 414 -28.71 25.72 27.96
C ALA A 414 -29.44 25.44 29.28
N PHE A 415 -29.36 24.20 29.79
CA PHE A 415 -29.92 23.85 31.10
C PHE A 415 -29.22 24.59 32.25
N SER A 416 -27.89 24.65 32.22
CA SER A 416 -27.09 25.37 33.22
C SER A 416 -27.40 26.86 33.22
N TYR A 417 -27.52 27.47 32.03
CA TYR A 417 -27.93 28.87 31.89
C TYR A 417 -29.34 29.12 32.45
N LYS A 418 -30.32 28.28 32.07
CA LYS A 418 -31.69 28.36 32.63
C LYS A 418 -31.70 28.23 34.15
N PHE A 419 -30.92 27.31 34.70
CA PHE A 419 -30.80 27.11 36.15
C PHE A 419 -30.19 28.33 36.84
N LEU A 420 -29.12 28.91 36.29
CA LEU A 420 -28.50 30.13 36.81
C LEU A 420 -29.46 31.32 36.76
N CYS A 421 -30.15 31.54 35.64
CA CYS A 421 -31.16 32.59 35.54
C CYS A 421 -32.31 32.40 36.55
N ARG A 422 -32.77 31.16 36.76
CA ARG A 422 -33.81 30.87 37.77
C ARG A 422 -33.32 31.15 39.19
N ARG A 423 -32.08 30.78 39.55
CA ARG A 423 -31.47 31.12 40.84
C ARG A 423 -31.37 32.64 41.02
N GLN A 424 -30.94 33.38 40.00
CA GLN A 424 -30.84 34.84 40.08
C GLN A 424 -32.21 35.50 40.27
N ARG A 425 -33.26 35.02 39.58
CA ARG A 425 -34.63 35.52 39.77
C ARG A 425 -35.12 35.28 41.21
N LEU A 426 -34.95 34.06 41.73
CA LEU A 426 -35.32 33.72 43.11
C LEU A 426 -34.54 34.54 44.15
N PHE A 427 -33.28 34.88 43.87
CA PHE A 427 -32.48 35.72 44.76
C PHE A 427 -32.98 37.18 44.75
N LYS A 428 -33.30 37.74 43.58
CA LYS A 428 -33.91 39.07 43.46
C LYS A 428 -35.27 39.17 44.15
N GLU A 429 -36.13 38.15 43.99
CA GLU A 429 -37.43 38.10 44.69
C GLU A 429 -37.25 38.13 46.21
N LYS A 430 -36.30 37.34 46.75
CA LYS A 430 -35.98 37.35 48.18
C LYS A 430 -35.35 38.64 48.70
N GLU A 431 -34.62 39.39 47.86
CA GLU A 431 -34.14 40.72 48.22
C GLU A 431 -35.26 41.76 48.23
N SER A 432 -36.19 41.70 47.26
CA SER A 432 -37.35 42.62 47.24
C SER A 432 -38.32 42.40 48.40
N GLU A 433 -38.42 41.18 48.92
CA GLU A 433 -39.24 40.85 50.10
C GLU A 433 -38.64 41.35 51.43
N LYS A 434 -37.38 41.82 51.43
CA LYS A 434 -36.64 42.27 52.62
C LYS A 434 -36.50 43.79 52.75
N GLN A 435 -37.01 44.58 51.81
CA GLN A 435 -37.10 46.04 51.96
C GLN A 435 -38.49 46.42 52.50
N PRO A 436 -38.58 47.07 53.69
CA PRO A 436 -39.84 47.41 54.34
C PRO A 436 -40.62 48.54 53.65
#